data_AF-A0A059NTV3-F1
#
_entry.id   AF-A0A059NTV3-F1
#
_cell.length_a   1.000
_cell.length_b   1.000
_cell.length_c   1.000
_cell.angle_alpha   90.00
_cell.angle_beta   90.00
_cell.angle_gamma   90.00
#
_symmetry.space_group_name_H-M   'P 1'
#
loop_
_entity.id
_entity.type
_entity.pdbx_description
1 polymer ?
#
loop_
_entity_poly.entity_id
_entity_poly.type
_entity_poly.pdbx_seq_one_letter_code
_entity_poly.pdbx_strand_id
1 'polypeptide(L)'
;MMNLSRAVVRSFATTAGRRSAAVPKEQIEKGYFEIRKVQEHFQKKDGKPVFLKGSVVDNVLYRVTVALALVGIGGMGKLFYDLSVPKK
;
A
#
# COMPACT_ATOMS: atom_id res chain seq x y z
N MET A 1 -5.00 13.27 47.39
CA MET A 1 -4.17 12.24 46.73
C MET A 1 -4.33 12.24 45.20
N MET A 2 -4.05 13.35 44.50
CA MET A 2 -4.18 13.44 43.02
C MET A 2 -2.83 13.46 42.28
N ASN A 3 -1.72 13.62 42.99
CA ASN A 3 -0.38 13.70 42.39
C ASN A 3 0.23 12.32 42.15
N LEU A 4 -0.11 11.34 42.99
CA LEU A 4 0.38 9.96 42.86
C LEU A 4 -0.24 9.28 41.64
N SER A 5 -1.55 9.45 41.43
CA SER A 5 -2.29 8.88 40.29
C SER A 5 -1.77 9.43 38.95
N ARG A 6 -1.48 10.74 38.88
CA ARG A 6 -0.87 11.36 37.69
C ARG A 6 0.57 10.87 37.43
N ALA A 7 1.35 10.62 38.48
CA ALA A 7 2.70 10.07 38.36
C ALA A 7 2.68 8.62 37.85
N VAL A 8 1.75 7.80 38.36
CA VAL A 8 1.56 6.41 37.93
C VAL A 8 1.07 6.32 36.48
N VAL A 9 0.10 7.16 36.09
CA VAL A 9 -0.37 7.24 34.69
C VAL A 9 0.77 7.66 33.75
N ARG A 10 1.66 8.59 34.15
CA ARG A 10 2.88 8.87 33.38
C ARG A 10 3.81 7.67 33.33
N SER A 11 4.00 6.92 34.42
CA SER A 11 4.91 5.77 34.44
C SER A 11 4.48 4.62 33.53
N PHE A 12 3.18 4.44 33.30
CA PHE A 12 2.66 3.44 32.36
C PHE A 12 2.51 3.99 30.92
N ALA A 13 2.33 5.30 30.75
CA ALA A 13 2.22 5.96 29.44
C ALA A 13 3.58 6.38 28.82
N THR A 14 4.71 6.28 29.55
CA THR A 14 6.05 6.70 29.07
C THR A 14 6.80 5.66 28.24
N THR A 15 6.17 4.56 27.81
CA THR A 15 6.76 3.68 26.79
C THR A 15 7.04 4.39 25.46
N ALA A 16 6.41 5.55 25.22
CA ALA A 16 6.76 6.45 24.11
C ALA A 16 8.19 7.03 24.24
N GLY A 17 8.65 7.38 25.44
CA GLY A 17 9.97 7.99 25.65
C GLY A 17 11.14 7.03 25.41
N ARG A 18 10.97 5.72 25.66
CA ARG A 18 12.00 4.71 25.35
C ARG A 18 12.15 4.41 23.86
N ARG A 19 11.14 4.70 23.03
CA ARG A 19 11.27 4.67 21.56
C ARG A 19 11.90 5.94 20.99
N SER A 20 11.91 7.02 21.77
CA SER A 20 12.47 8.32 21.38
C SER A 20 13.93 8.51 21.84
N ALA A 21 14.53 7.54 22.53
CA ALA A 21 15.98 7.47 22.59
C ALA A 21 16.44 7.22 21.16
N ALA A 22 16.84 8.29 20.47
CA ALA A 22 17.34 8.24 19.11
C ALA A 22 18.44 7.19 19.05
N VAL A 23 18.11 6.01 18.51
CA VAL A 23 19.11 5.00 18.17
C VAL A 23 20.15 5.73 17.31
N PRO A 24 21.44 5.73 17.69
CA PRO A 24 22.47 6.41 16.91
C PRO A 24 22.35 6.00 15.45
N LYS A 25 22.54 6.93 14.52
CA LYS A 25 22.37 6.62 13.08
C LYS A 25 23.25 5.45 12.63
N GLU A 26 24.36 5.18 13.31
CA GLU A 26 25.24 4.03 13.04
C GLU A 26 24.60 2.68 13.39
N GLN A 27 23.63 2.64 14.30
CA GLN A 27 22.92 1.42 14.73
C GLN A 27 21.59 1.22 13.98
N ILE A 28 21.19 2.16 13.12
CA ILE A 28 19.99 2.06 12.29
C ILE A 28 20.39 1.43 10.93
N GLU A 29 19.70 0.37 10.54
CA GLU A 29 19.90 -0.25 9.23
C GLU A 29 19.68 0.78 8.10
N LYS A 30 20.58 0.83 7.11
CA LYS A 30 20.50 1.78 5.99
C LYS A 30 19.13 1.75 5.29
N GLY A 31 18.51 0.58 5.17
CA GLY A 31 17.18 0.40 4.57
C GLY A 31 16.07 1.21 5.28
N TYR A 32 16.20 1.48 6.58
CA TYR A 32 15.23 2.29 7.33
C TYR A 32 15.06 3.70 6.77
N PHE A 33 16.15 4.31 6.30
CA PHE A 33 16.10 5.65 5.71
C PHE A 33 15.49 5.64 4.30
N GLU A 34 15.57 4.52 3.59
CA GLU A 34 14.90 4.35 2.29
C GLU A 34 13.40 4.14 2.48
N ILE A 35 12.98 3.45 3.55
CA ILE A 35 11.55 3.28 3.89
C ILE A 35 10.87 4.64 4.08
N ARG A 36 11.53 5.62 4.70
CA ARG A 36 10.94 6.96 4.85
C ARG A 36 10.66 7.64 3.51
N LYS A 37 11.56 7.51 2.53
CA LYS A 37 11.34 8.05 1.17
C LYS A 37 10.18 7.34 0.48
N VAL A 38 10.07 6.03 0.62
CA VAL A 38 8.95 5.24 0.09
C VAL A 38 7.63 5.67 0.76
N GLN A 39 7.63 5.87 2.07
CA GLN A 39 6.47 6.36 2.81
C GLN A 39 6.04 7.75 2.32
N GLU A 40 6.98 8.69 2.19
CA GLU A 40 6.69 10.04 1.69
C GLU A 40 6.06 10.01 0.28
N HIS A 41 6.57 9.14 -0.60
CA HIS A 41 6.04 8.93 -1.95
C HIS A 41 4.60 8.39 -1.93
N PHE A 42 4.35 7.30 -1.19
CA PHE A 42 3.03 6.64 -1.15
C PHE A 42 2.00 7.35 -0.23
N GLN A 43 2.44 8.21 0.68
CA GLN A 43 1.54 8.98 1.57
C GLN A 43 1.21 10.38 1.03
N LYS A 44 1.73 10.75 -0.15
CA LYS A 44 1.35 12.00 -0.82
C LYS A 44 -0.18 12.06 -0.99
N LYS A 45 -0.78 13.19 -0.60
CA LYS A 45 -2.23 13.46 -0.70
C LYS A 45 -2.59 13.98 -2.09
N ASP A 46 -2.38 13.15 -3.11
CA ASP A 46 -2.63 13.48 -4.52
C ASP A 46 -3.94 12.87 -5.08
N GLY A 47 -4.74 12.24 -4.21
CA GLY A 47 -6.00 11.60 -4.58
C GLY A 47 -5.85 10.30 -5.37
N LYS A 48 -4.63 9.86 -5.69
CA LYS A 48 -4.44 8.60 -6.40
C LYS A 48 -4.71 7.40 -5.49
N PRO A 49 -5.40 6.36 -5.99
CA PRO A 49 -5.53 5.12 -5.25
C PRO A 49 -4.16 4.43 -5.12
N VAL A 50 -4.00 3.59 -4.09
CA VAL A 50 -2.70 2.97 -3.74
C VAL A 50 -2.08 2.18 -4.91
N PHE A 51 -2.89 1.53 -5.73
CA PHE A 51 -2.47 0.72 -6.87
C PHE A 51 -2.02 1.52 -8.11
N LEU A 52 -2.13 2.86 -8.08
CA LEU A 52 -1.64 3.76 -9.14
C LEU A 52 -0.62 4.79 -8.63
N LYS A 53 -0.18 4.65 -7.38
CA LYS A 53 0.63 5.66 -6.70
C LYS A 53 2.14 5.43 -6.83
N GLY A 54 2.57 4.21 -7.11
CA GLY A 54 3.98 3.85 -7.23
C GLY A 54 4.65 4.56 -8.40
N SER A 55 4.12 4.44 -9.61
CA SER A 55 4.71 5.09 -10.78
C SER A 55 3.76 5.18 -11.99
N VAL A 56 4.25 5.74 -13.10
CA VAL A 56 3.55 5.68 -14.40
C VAL A 56 3.40 4.22 -14.88
N VAL A 57 4.32 3.33 -14.49
CA VAL A 57 4.27 1.90 -14.85
C VAL A 57 3.00 1.25 -14.30
N ASP A 58 2.55 1.63 -13.10
CA ASP A 58 1.32 1.12 -12.50
C ASP A 58 0.10 1.36 -13.39
N ASN A 59 0.04 2.52 -14.05
CA ASN A 59 -1.05 2.87 -14.97
C ASN A 59 -0.99 2.04 -16.25
N VAL A 60 0.21 1.82 -16.79
CA VAL A 60 0.41 0.96 -17.97
C VAL A 60 -0.01 -0.47 -17.63
N LEU A 61 0.47 -1.00 -16.51
CA LEU A 61 0.17 -2.34 -16.05
C LEU A 61 -1.33 -2.54 -15.84
N TYR A 62 -1.98 -1.61 -15.13
CA TYR A 62 -3.43 -1.65 -14.92
C TYR A 62 -4.21 -1.68 -16.24
N ARG A 63 -3.87 -0.80 -17.19
CA ARG A 63 -4.55 -0.73 -18.49
C ARG A 63 -4.34 -1.98 -19.33
N VAL A 64 -3.13 -2.54 -19.34
CA VAL A 64 -2.83 -3.80 -20.03
C VAL A 64 -3.62 -4.94 -19.41
N THR A 65 -3.66 -5.05 -18.09
CA THR A 65 -4.45 -6.09 -17.40
C THR A 65 -5.94 -5.98 -17.74
N VAL A 66 -6.51 -4.77 -17.72
CA VAL A 66 -7.92 -4.55 -18.10
C VAL A 66 -8.15 -4.93 -19.56
N ALA A 67 -7.28 -4.53 -20.49
CA ALA A 67 -7.42 -4.87 -21.90
C ALA A 67 -7.40 -6.39 -22.13
N LEU A 68 -6.45 -7.10 -21.50
CA LEU A 68 -6.36 -8.56 -21.59
C LEU A 68 -7.60 -9.25 -21.01
N ALA A 69 -8.11 -8.75 -19.88
CA ALA A 69 -9.34 -9.29 -19.28
C ALA A 69 -10.56 -9.12 -20.20
N LEU A 70 -10.72 -7.94 -20.82
CA LEU A 70 -11.81 -7.69 -21.77
C LEU A 70 -11.70 -8.56 -23.02
N VAL A 71 -10.49 -8.75 -23.55
CA VAL A 71 -10.24 -9.69 -24.66
C VAL A 71 -10.61 -11.11 -24.26
N GLY A 72 -10.23 -11.55 -23.06
CA GLY A 72 -10.61 -12.86 -22.53
C GLY A 72 -12.13 -13.03 -22.44
N ILE A 73 -12.84 -12.01 -21.90
CA ILE A 73 -14.31 -12.02 -21.83
C ILE A 73 -14.96 -12.11 -23.21
N GLY A 74 -14.47 -11.32 -24.18
CA GLY A 74 -14.95 -11.40 -25.57
C GLY A 74 -14.71 -12.77 -26.19
N GLY A 75 -13.54 -13.36 -25.95
CA GLY A 75 -13.19 -14.72 -26.41
C GLY A 75 -14.11 -15.79 -25.81
N MET A 76 -14.40 -15.71 -24.51
CA MET A 76 -15.35 -16.60 -23.85
C MET A 76 -16.76 -16.45 -24.41
N GLY A 77 -17.22 -15.22 -24.66
CA GLY A 77 -18.52 -14.96 -25.29
C GLY A 77 -18.62 -15.57 -26.70
N LYS A 78 -17.58 -15.40 -27.52
CA LYS A 78 -17.50 -16.05 -28.84
C LYS A 78 -17.54 -17.57 -28.71
N LEU A 79 -16.76 -18.14 -27.80
CA LEU A 79 -16.72 -19.59 -27.58
C LEU A 79 -18.09 -20.13 -27.20
N PHE A 80 -18.78 -19.49 -26.25
CA PHE A 80 -20.12 -19.88 -25.85
C PHE A 80 -21.11 -19.78 -27.01
N TYR A 81 -21.04 -18.73 -27.82
CA TYR A 81 -21.89 -18.61 -29.00
C TYR A 81 -21.64 -19.75 -30.00
N ASP A 82 -20.37 -20.02 -30.32
CA ASP A 82 -19.95 -21.07 -31.26
C ASP A 82 -20.40 -22.47 -30.82
N LEU A 83 -20.47 -22.73 -29.51
CA LEU A 83 -20.93 -23.99 -28.94
C LEU A 83 -22.44 -24.08 -28.74
N SER A 84 -23.12 -22.94 -28.56
CA SER A 84 -24.56 -22.91 -28.25
C SER A 84 -25.44 -22.79 -29.48
N VAL A 85 -24.94 -22.22 -30.58
CA VAL A 85 -25.71 -21.96 -31.80
C VAL A 85 -25.31 -22.95 -32.89
N PRO A 86 -26.26 -23.76 -33.42
CA PRO A 86 -25.99 -24.68 -34.51
C PRO A 86 -25.44 -23.92 -35.73
N LYS A 87 -24.31 -24.39 -36.25
CA LYS A 87 -23.75 -23.88 -37.50
C LYS A 87 -24.50 -24.52 -38.66
N LYS A 88 -24.87 -23.71 -39.65
CA LYS A 88 -25.46 -24.19 -40.91
C LYS A 88 -24.41 -24.91 -41.75
#